data_AF-A0A367LWD2-F1
#
_entry.id   AF-A0A367LWD2-F1
#
_cell.length_a   1.000
_cell.length_b   1.000
_cell.length_c   1.000
_cell.angle_alpha   90.00
_cell.angle_beta   90.00
_cell.angle_gamma   90.00
#
_symmetry.space_group_name_H-M   'P 1'
#
loop_
_entity.id
_entity.type
_entity.pdbx_description
1 polymer ?
#
loop_
_entity_poly.entity_id
_entity_poly.type
_entity_poly.pdbx_seq_one_letter_code
_entity_poly.pdbx_strand_id
1 'polypeptide(L)'
;GPGTTLAGLVLGAAGRHPVVGAPAAPAAHGVAAQGAATLAEAGWADAGYRLLDASRGGFARLDGRLARFIVEFETASGVALEPLYTGKLLLALREAVESGAVARG
;
A
#
# COMPACT_ATOMS: atom_id res chain seq x y z
N GLY A 1 7.38 1.82 -1.61
CA GLY A 1 8.72 2.32 -1.29
C GLY A 1 9.18 1.80 0.07
N PRO A 2 10.24 2.39 0.67
CA PRO A 2 10.90 1.89 1.88
C PRO A 2 10.14 2.13 3.20
N GLY A 3 8.93 2.70 3.16
CA GLY A 3 8.06 2.88 4.34
C GLY A 3 8.03 4.30 4.91
N THR A 4 8.98 5.17 4.55
CA THR A 4 9.04 6.56 5.08
C THR A 4 7.83 7.42 4.73
N THR A 5 7.30 7.30 3.50
CA THR A 5 6.07 8.00 3.09
C THR A 5 4.87 7.59 3.97
N LEU A 6 4.76 6.31 4.30
CA LEU A 6 3.71 5.81 5.17
C LEU A 6 3.89 6.36 6.59
N ALA A 7 5.11 6.30 7.14
CA ALA A 7 5.41 6.84 8.46
C ALA A 7 5.06 8.34 8.56
N GLY A 8 5.41 9.14 7.55
CA GLY A 8 5.04 10.55 7.48
C GLY A 8 3.52 10.78 7.46
N LEU A 9 2.77 9.96 6.72
CA LEU A 9 1.30 10.02 6.71
C LEU A 9 0.70 9.64 8.08
N VAL A 10 1.24 8.63 8.76
CA VAL A 10 0.78 8.23 10.10
C VAL A 10 1.01 9.34 11.12
N LEU A 11 2.21 9.92 11.13
CA LEU A 11 2.56 11.04 12.00
C LEU A 11 1.67 12.26 11.71
N GLY A 12 1.48 12.61 10.43
CA GLY A 12 0.65 13.74 10.02
C GLY A 12 -0.85 13.54 10.28
N ALA A 13 -1.35 12.31 10.17
CA ALA A 13 -2.73 11.98 10.52
C ALA A 13 -2.97 12.07 12.03
N ALA A 14 -1.95 11.86 12.85
CA ALA A 14 -1.99 11.94 14.31
C ALA A 14 -3.16 11.14 14.93
N GLY A 15 -3.47 9.97 14.36
CA GLY A 15 -4.58 9.11 14.79
C GLY A 15 -5.98 9.60 14.40
N ARG A 16 -6.11 10.74 13.71
CA ARG A 16 -7.41 11.29 13.28
C ARG A 16 -8.05 10.49 12.14
N HIS A 17 -7.22 9.84 11.33
CA HIS A 17 -7.66 9.03 10.20
C HIS A 17 -6.85 7.73 10.15
N PRO A 18 -7.49 6.58 9.86
CA PRO A 18 -6.76 5.34 9.65
C PRO A 18 -5.91 5.45 8.38
N VAL A 19 -4.63 5.12 8.49
CA VAL A 19 -3.72 5.10 7.34
C VAL A 19 -3.59 3.67 6.83
N VAL A 20 -3.65 3.48 5.51
CA VAL A 20 -3.45 2.16 4.89
C VAL A 20 -2.22 2.22 4.00
N GLY A 21 -1.23 1.39 4.31
CA GLY A 21 -0.06 1.17 3.48
C GLY A 21 -0.22 -0.09 2.63
N ALA A 22 0.39 -0.10 1.45
CA ALA A 22 0.39 -1.29 0.59
C ALA A 22 1.83 -1.57 0.12
N PRO A 23 2.63 -2.37 0.86
CA PRO A 23 4.01 -2.65 0.49
C PRO A 23 4.08 -3.38 -0.87
N ALA A 24 4.85 -2.81 -1.80
CA ALA A 24 5.07 -3.37 -3.14
C ALA A 24 6.09 -4.53 -3.16
N ALA A 25 6.81 -4.73 -2.06
CA ALA A 25 7.79 -5.79 -1.85
C ALA A 25 7.30 -6.77 -0.78
N PRO A 26 7.67 -8.06 -0.85
CA PRO A 26 7.36 -9.03 0.20
C PRO A 26 7.87 -8.62 1.57
N ALA A 27 7.23 -9.13 2.64
CA ALA A 27 7.59 -8.83 4.02
C ALA A 27 9.08 -9.12 4.35
N ALA A 28 9.68 -10.12 3.70
CA ALA A 28 11.10 -10.45 3.83
C ALA A 28 12.05 -9.29 3.49
N HIS A 29 11.59 -8.27 2.75
CA HIS A 29 12.37 -7.07 2.46
C HIS A 29 12.35 -6.03 3.59
N GLY A 30 11.71 -6.32 4.73
CA GLY A 30 11.82 -5.51 5.96
C GLY A 30 11.12 -4.16 5.94
N VAL A 31 10.33 -3.84 4.90
CA VAL A 31 9.68 -2.52 4.75
C VAL A 31 8.77 -2.18 5.94
N ALA A 32 8.03 -3.16 6.47
CA ALA A 32 7.18 -2.95 7.64
C ALA A 32 8.00 -2.64 8.90
N ALA A 33 9.09 -3.39 9.12
CA ALA A 33 9.99 -3.17 10.26
C ALA A 33 10.68 -1.80 10.19
N GLN A 34 11.08 -1.37 8.99
CA GLN A 34 11.67 -0.05 8.79
C GLN A 34 10.66 1.08 9.05
N GLY A 35 9.40 0.92 8.64
CA GLY A 35 8.32 1.86 8.96
C GLY A 35 8.09 1.97 10.47
N ALA A 36 7.98 0.84 11.17
CA ALA A 36 7.81 0.80 12.62
C ALA A 36 8.99 1.44 13.36
N ALA A 37 10.23 1.18 12.92
CA ALA A 37 11.43 1.82 13.47
C ALA A 37 11.40 3.35 13.28
N THR A 38 11.00 3.83 12.09
CA THR A 38 10.87 5.27 11.81
C THR A 38 9.82 5.93 12.73
N LEU A 39 8.70 5.25 12.99
CA LEU A 39 7.69 5.75 13.94
C LEU A 39 8.21 5.79 15.37
N ALA A 40 8.92 4.74 15.80
CA ALA A 40 9.52 4.68 17.12
C ALA A 40 10.58 5.78 17.34
N GLU A 41 11.43 6.05 16.35
CA GLU A 41 12.39 7.16 16.38
C GLU A 41 11.71 8.53 16.52
N ALA A 42 10.49 8.68 15.98
CA ALA A 42 9.67 9.87 16.13
C ALA A 42 8.87 9.92 17.46
N GLY A 43 9.07 8.94 18.36
CA GLY A 43 8.33 8.85 19.62
C GLY A 43 6.85 8.46 19.45
N TRP A 44 6.48 7.94 18.27
CA TRP A 44 5.11 7.56 17.95
C TRP A 44 4.94 6.05 18.12
N ALA A 45 3.83 5.64 18.75
CA ALA A 45 3.51 4.22 18.89
C ALA A 45 3.26 3.60 17.50
N ASP A 46 3.64 2.34 17.31
CA ASP A 46 3.37 1.57 16.08
C ASP A 46 1.87 1.22 15.97
N ALA A 47 1.05 2.24 15.75
CA ALA A 47 -0.40 2.20 15.79
C ALA A 47 -1.01 3.20 14.80
N GLY A 48 -2.30 3.01 14.49
CA GLY A 48 -3.05 3.92 13.61
C GLY A 48 -2.89 3.65 12.10
N TYR A 49 -2.26 2.54 11.72
CA TYR A 49 -2.21 2.11 10.32
C TYR A 49 -2.39 0.60 10.12
N ARG A 50 -2.71 0.22 8.88
CA ARG A 50 -2.80 -1.16 8.42
C ARG A 50 -1.94 -1.34 7.17
N LEU A 51 -1.36 -2.52 7.00
CA LEU A 51 -0.68 -2.91 5.78
C LEU A 51 -1.50 -3.92 4.97
N LEU A 52 -1.69 -3.66 3.69
CA LEU A 52 -2.22 -4.61 2.70
C LEU A 52 -1.05 -5.22 1.93
N ASP A 53 -1.02 -6.53 1.77
CA ASP A 53 0.01 -7.15 0.92
C ASP A 53 -0.26 -6.86 -0.56
N ALA A 54 0.44 -5.87 -1.10
CA ALA A 54 0.42 -5.55 -2.52
C ALA A 54 1.62 -6.15 -3.28
N SER A 55 2.45 -6.97 -2.63
CA SER A 55 3.68 -7.46 -3.22
C SER A 55 3.44 -8.38 -4.42
N ARG A 56 2.26 -8.99 -4.52
CA ARG A 56 1.94 -10.00 -5.54
C ARG A 56 2.91 -11.18 -5.55
N GLY A 57 3.55 -11.45 -4.40
CA GLY A 57 4.57 -12.49 -4.26
C GLY A 57 5.92 -12.14 -4.87
N GLY A 58 6.25 -10.87 -5.07
CA GLY A 58 7.61 -10.46 -5.48
C GLY A 58 7.76 -8.97 -5.80
N PHE A 59 8.92 -8.39 -5.49
CA PHE A 59 9.24 -7.02 -5.92
C PHE A 59 9.37 -6.95 -7.45
N ALA A 60 8.85 -5.88 -8.07
CA ALA A 60 8.78 -5.70 -9.54
C ALA A 60 8.05 -6.81 -10.33
N ARG A 61 7.37 -7.74 -9.65
CA ARG A 61 6.58 -8.78 -10.30
C ARG A 61 5.33 -8.20 -10.94
N LEU A 62 5.16 -8.47 -12.24
CA LEU A 62 3.95 -8.20 -13.01
C LEU A 62 3.26 -9.54 -13.33
N ASP A 63 2.28 -9.92 -12.53
CA ASP A 63 1.46 -11.10 -12.81
C ASP A 63 0.30 -10.75 -13.77
N GLY A 64 -0.36 -11.79 -14.31
CA GLY A 64 -1.46 -11.59 -15.27
C GLY A 64 -2.67 -10.85 -14.70
N ARG A 65 -2.91 -10.92 -13.38
CA ARG A 65 -4.01 -10.19 -12.73
C ARG A 65 -3.69 -8.70 -12.65
N LEU A 66 -2.46 -8.36 -12.31
CA LEU A 66 -1.97 -6.98 -12.28
C LEU A 66 -1.92 -6.37 -13.68
N ALA A 67 -1.42 -7.10 -14.68
CA ALA A 67 -1.39 -6.62 -16.06
C ALA A 67 -2.80 -6.31 -16.60
N ARG A 68 -3.75 -7.23 -16.38
CA ARG A 68 -5.15 -7.02 -16.79
C ARG A 68 -5.78 -5.82 -16.06
N PHE A 69 -5.56 -5.72 -14.75
CA PHE A 69 -6.07 -4.60 -13.96
C PHE A 69 -5.58 -3.24 -14.48
N ILE A 70 -4.29 -3.13 -14.82
CA ILE A 70 -3.73 -1.88 -15.32
C ILE A 70 -4.45 -1.46 -16.61
N VAL A 71 -4.62 -2.37 -17.56
CA VAL A 71 -5.34 -2.09 -18.82
C VAL A 71 -6.79 -1.69 -18.55
N GLU A 72 -7.50 -2.43 -17.69
CA GLU A 72 -8.89 -2.12 -17.31
C GLU A 72 -9.00 -0.71 -16.69
N PHE A 73 -8.11 -0.37 -15.76
CA PHE A 73 -8.10 0.90 -15.05
C PHE A 73 -7.75 2.07 -15.97
N GLU A 74 -6.71 1.92 -16.80
CA GLU A 74 -6.28 2.94 -17.76
C GLU A 74 -7.37 3.22 -18.79
N THR A 75 -8.03 2.16 -19.28
CA THR A 75 -9.15 2.29 -20.22
C THR A 75 -10.35 3.02 -19.59
N ALA A 76 -10.68 2.71 -18.34
CA ALA A 76 -11.84 3.28 -17.67
C ALA A 76 -11.62 4.71 -17.15
N SER A 77 -10.39 5.05 -16.73
CA SER A 77 -10.08 6.32 -16.05
C SER A 77 -9.26 7.30 -16.88
N GLY A 78 -8.54 6.82 -17.91
CA GLY A 78 -7.56 7.60 -18.66
C GLY A 78 -6.26 7.89 -17.90
N VAL A 79 -6.08 7.35 -16.69
CA VAL A 79 -4.91 7.60 -15.83
C VAL A 79 -3.93 6.42 -15.93
N ALA A 80 -2.71 6.71 -16.40
CA ALA A 80 -1.64 5.73 -16.52
C ALA A 80 -1.14 5.23 -15.16
N LEU A 81 -0.90 3.93 -15.04
CA LEU A 81 -0.36 3.30 -13.83
C LEU A 81 1.03 2.71 -14.07
N GLU A 82 1.96 3.11 -13.22
CA GLU A 82 3.25 2.43 -13.08
C GLU A 82 3.02 1.06 -12.37
N PRO A 83 3.45 -0.07 -12.95
CA PRO A 83 3.14 -1.41 -12.43
C PRO A 83 3.68 -1.72 -11.03
N LEU A 84 4.89 -1.25 -10.70
CA LEU A 84 5.60 -1.60 -9.46
C LEU A 84 4.95 -0.97 -8.21
N TYR A 85 4.47 0.26 -8.28
CA TYR A 85 3.92 0.95 -7.13
C TYR A 85 2.44 1.23 -7.30
N THR A 86 2.05 2.08 -8.27
CA THR A 86 0.67 2.56 -8.38
C THR A 86 -0.30 1.48 -8.83
N GLY A 87 0.11 0.61 -9.76
CA GLY A 87 -0.69 -0.55 -10.20
C GLY A 87 -0.95 -1.52 -9.06
N LYS A 88 0.11 -1.89 -8.32
CA LYS A 88 0.00 -2.78 -7.15
C LYS A 88 -0.85 -2.17 -6.04
N LEU A 89 -0.65 -0.89 -5.73
CA LEU A 89 -1.43 -0.18 -4.71
C LEU A 89 -2.92 -0.17 -5.04
N LEU A 90 -3.30 0.24 -6.26
CA LEU A 90 -4.71 0.35 -6.63
C LEU A 90 -5.37 -1.01 -6.80
N LEU A 91 -4.63 -2.03 -7.24
CA LEU A 91 -5.15 -3.40 -7.25
C LEU A 91 -5.44 -3.90 -5.83
N ALA A 92 -4.50 -3.71 -4.89
CA ALA A 92 -4.69 -4.10 -3.50
C ALA A 92 -5.86 -3.34 -2.85
N LEU A 93 -6.04 -2.06 -3.17
CA LEU A 93 -7.19 -1.28 -2.73
C LEU A 93 -8.50 -1.85 -3.27
N ARG A 94 -8.57 -2.18 -4.57
CA ARG A 94 -9.75 -2.81 -5.18
C ARG A 94 -10.10 -4.11 -4.45
N GLU A 95 -9.13 -4.98 -4.24
CA GLU A 95 -9.31 -6.25 -3.52
C GLU A 95 -9.77 -6.03 -2.06
N ALA A 96 -9.25 -5.00 -1.39
CA ALA A 96 -9.64 -4.66 -0.02
C ALA A 96 -11.08 -4.10 0.06
N VAL A 97 -11.53 -3.36 -0.96
CA VAL A 97 -12.92 -2.89 -1.07
C VAL A 97 -13.86 -4.07 -1.39
N GLU A 98 -13.48 -4.92 -2.34
CA GLU A 98 -14.27 -6.11 -2.73
C GLU A 98 -14.45 -7.10 -1.58
N SER A 99 -13.43 -7.25 -0.73
CA SER A 99 -13.49 -8.12 0.47
C SER A 99 -14.12 -7.45 1.70
N GLY A 100 -14.47 -6.15 1.62
CA GLY A 100 -14.99 -5.39 2.77
C GLY A 100 -13.96 -5.07 3.84
N ALA A 101 -12.66 -5.27 3.58
CA ALA A 101 -11.58 -4.90 4.48
C ALA A 101 -11.44 -3.37 4.63
N VAL A 102 -11.91 -2.61 3.63
CA VAL A 102 -12.15 -1.17 3.71
C VAL A 102 -13.65 -0.92 3.83
N ALA A 103 -14.06 -0.15 4.83
CA ALA A 103 -15.46 0.20 5.03
C ALA A 103 -16.00 0.97 3.82
N ARG A 104 -17.25 0.69 3.44
CA ARG A 104 -17.98 1.56 2.50
C ARG A 104 -18.21 2.90 3.19
N GLY A 105 -17.83 3.98 2.50
CA GLY A 105 -18.09 5.36 2.94
C GLY A 105 -19.56 5.71 2.91
#